data_AF-A0A0M0JVD7-F1
#
_entry.id   AF-A0A0M0JVD7-F1
#
_cell.length_a   1.000
_cell.length_b   1.000
_cell.length_c   1.000
_cell.angle_alpha   90.00
_cell.angle_beta   90.00
_cell.angle_gamma   90.00
#
_symmetry.space_group_name_H-M   'P 1'
#
loop_
_entity.id
_entity.type
_entity.pdbx_description
1 polymer ?
#
loop_
_entity_poly.entity_id
_entity_poly.type
_entity_poly.pdbx_seq_one_letter_code
_entity_poly.pdbx_strand_id
1 'polypeptide(L)'
;MGGSASKAEPHAPPSKKSASVKLSEHKALPKLVALDKPLVDALRSSAIKLVDADRIRDGTIAKIMRRQDLERLERERGVRLFLSAERAIKVHGSYEREIASLTYGWDTPDGDDPTG
;
A
#
# COMPACT_ATOMS: atom_id res chain seq x y z
N MET A 1 50.21 -19.53 35.36
CA MET A 1 49.28 -19.94 34.28
C MET A 1 47.95 -20.30 34.92
N GLY A 2 46.90 -19.57 34.59
CA GLY A 2 45.58 -19.77 35.20
C GLY A 2 44.58 -18.75 34.69
N GLY A 3 44.37 -18.74 33.36
CA GLY A 3 43.33 -17.92 32.74
C GLY A 3 42.03 -18.73 32.68
N SER A 4 41.03 -18.33 33.46
CA SER A 4 39.65 -18.76 33.26
C SER A 4 38.84 -17.55 32.80
N ALA A 5 38.78 -17.38 31.49
CA ALA A 5 37.82 -16.48 30.86
C ALA A 5 36.45 -17.19 30.87
N SER A 6 35.57 -16.77 31.77
CA SER A 6 34.16 -17.19 31.77
C SER A 6 33.48 -16.67 30.50
N LYS A 7 33.17 -17.61 29.60
CA LYS A 7 32.43 -17.40 28.36
C LYS A 7 31.00 -16.97 28.71
N ALA A 8 30.64 -15.72 28.44
CA ALA A 8 29.27 -15.25 28.55
C ALA A 8 28.40 -15.92 27.49
N GLU A 9 27.36 -16.63 27.92
CA GLU A 9 26.36 -17.21 27.04
C GLU A 9 25.48 -16.09 26.42
N PRO A 10 25.14 -16.16 25.13
CA PRO A 10 24.27 -15.17 24.51
C PRO A 10 22.83 -15.38 25.01
N HIS A 11 22.35 -14.47 25.86
CA HIS A 11 20.93 -14.37 26.20
C HIS A 11 20.13 -14.07 24.93
N ALA A 12 19.43 -15.08 24.41
CA ALA A 12 18.42 -14.87 23.39
C ALA A 12 17.29 -13.97 23.95
N PRO A 13 16.82 -12.96 23.21
CA PRO A 13 15.71 -12.15 23.68
C PRO A 13 14.45 -13.02 23.85
N PRO A 14 13.60 -12.76 24.85
CA PRO A 14 12.39 -13.54 25.05
C PRO A 14 11.50 -13.43 23.81
N SER A 15 11.15 -14.58 23.24
CA SER A 15 10.22 -14.70 22.12
C SER A 15 8.87 -14.12 22.53
N LYS A 16 8.60 -12.87 22.10
CA LYS A 16 7.28 -12.26 22.24
C LYS A 16 6.32 -13.05 21.36
N LYS A 17 5.57 -13.98 21.95
CA LYS A 17 4.37 -14.53 21.32
C LYS A 17 3.44 -13.35 21.02
N SER A 18 3.40 -12.93 19.77
CA SER A 18 2.40 -11.96 19.31
C SER A 18 1.03 -12.57 19.59
N ALA A 19 0.28 -11.95 20.51
CA ALA A 19 -1.10 -12.32 20.75
C ALA A 19 -1.86 -12.18 19.43
N SER A 20 -2.48 -13.26 18.97
CA SER A 20 -3.40 -13.22 17.84
C SER A 20 -4.60 -12.36 18.26
N VAL A 21 -4.61 -11.12 17.78
CA VAL A 21 -5.67 -10.16 18.05
C VAL A 21 -6.96 -10.68 17.41
N LYS A 22 -8.00 -10.92 18.22
CA LYS A 22 -9.30 -11.32 17.68
C LYS A 22 -9.98 -10.09 17.08
N LEU A 23 -10.51 -10.22 15.87
CA LEU A 23 -11.18 -9.15 15.12
C LEU A 23 -12.29 -8.43 15.91
N SER A 24 -12.95 -9.15 16.84
CA SER A 24 -14.00 -8.63 17.71
C SER A 24 -13.52 -7.76 18.87
N GLU A 25 -12.25 -7.86 19.26
CA GLU A 25 -11.68 -7.13 20.41
C GLU A 25 -11.34 -5.68 20.05
N HIS A 26 -11.15 -5.39 18.76
CA HIS A 26 -10.89 -4.04 18.27
C HIS A 26 -12.12 -3.46 17.56
N LYS A 27 -12.84 -2.59 18.25
CA LYS A 27 -14.00 -1.84 17.70
C LYS A 27 -13.70 -1.05 16.41
N ALA A 28 -12.42 -0.81 16.11
CA ALA A 28 -11.96 -0.16 14.88
C ALA A 28 -11.89 -1.10 13.67
N LEU A 29 -11.68 -2.41 13.87
CA LEU A 29 -11.49 -3.36 12.77
C LEU A 29 -12.76 -3.52 11.91
N PRO A 30 -13.97 -3.68 12.48
CA PRO A 30 -15.19 -3.71 11.67
C PRO A 30 -15.41 -2.42 10.86
N LYS A 31 -15.00 -1.26 11.39
CA LYS A 31 -15.09 0.02 10.68
C LYS A 31 -14.14 0.08 9.49
N LEU A 32 -12.93 -0.48 9.63
CA LEU A 32 -11.98 -0.59 8.51
C LEU A 32 -12.49 -1.56 7.44
N VAL A 33 -13.03 -2.72 7.83
CA VAL A 33 -13.62 -3.68 6.88
C VAL A 33 -14.81 -3.08 6.14
N ALA A 34 -15.62 -2.24 6.80
CA ALA A 34 -16.72 -1.54 6.14
C ALA A 34 -16.25 -0.59 5.01
N LEU A 35 -14.99 -0.13 5.05
CA LEU A 35 -14.41 0.70 3.98
C LEU A 35 -13.91 -0.12 2.78
N ASP A 36 -13.73 -1.43 2.91
CA ASP A 36 -13.22 -2.25 1.81
C ASP A 36 -14.18 -2.25 0.62
N LYS A 37 -15.51 -2.32 0.87
CA LYS A 37 -16.51 -2.26 -0.20
C LYS A 37 -16.47 -0.96 -1.02
N PRO A 38 -16.58 0.25 -0.41
CA PRO A 38 -16.49 1.49 -1.18
C PRO A 38 -15.12 1.67 -1.85
N LEU A 39 -14.03 1.16 -1.26
CA LEU A 39 -12.72 1.18 -1.91
C LEU A 39 -12.67 0.30 -3.17
N VAL A 40 -13.23 -0.92 -3.11
CA VAL A 40 -13.33 -1.81 -4.27
C VAL A 40 -14.19 -1.19 -5.37
N ASP A 41 -15.33 -0.58 -5.02
CA ASP A 41 -16.19 0.07 -6.00
C ASP A 41 -15.49 1.27 -6.66
N ALA A 42 -14.74 2.07 -5.89
CA ALA A 42 -13.94 3.18 -6.42
C ALA A 42 -12.75 2.72 -7.29
N LEU A 43 -12.16 1.56 -7.01
CA LEU A 43 -11.14 0.94 -7.87
C LEU A 43 -11.75 0.43 -9.18
N ARG A 44 -12.95 -0.16 -9.13
CA ARG A 44 -13.67 -0.64 -10.32
C ARG A 44 -14.08 0.50 -11.24
N SER A 45 -14.55 1.62 -10.69
CA SER A 45 -14.90 2.80 -11.48
C SER A 45 -13.68 3.61 -11.93
N SER A 46 -12.46 3.19 -11.57
CA SER A 46 -11.24 3.97 -11.78
C SER A 46 -11.26 5.37 -11.16
N ALA A 47 -12.17 5.65 -10.24
CA ALA A 47 -12.20 6.88 -9.45
C ALA A 47 -10.92 7.01 -8.61
N ILE A 48 -10.41 5.87 -8.14
CA ILE A 48 -9.06 5.76 -7.55
C ILE A 48 -8.23 4.72 -8.31
N LYS A 49 -6.90 4.90 -8.29
CA LYS A 49 -5.92 3.95 -8.83
C LYS A 49 -4.83 3.72 -7.80
N LEU A 50 -4.25 2.52 -7.80
CA LEU A 50 -3.11 2.18 -6.95
C LEU A 50 -1.83 2.23 -7.77
N VAL A 51 -0.82 2.90 -7.24
CA VAL A 51 0.52 2.91 -7.81
C VAL A 51 1.19 1.58 -7.54
N ASP A 52 1.88 1.04 -8.53
CA ASP A 52 2.73 -0.13 -8.35
C ASP A 52 3.94 0.25 -7.49
N ALA A 53 4.05 -0.37 -6.31
CA ALA A 53 5.10 -0.06 -5.34
C ALA A 53 6.50 -0.31 -5.91
N ASP A 54 6.64 -1.24 -6.85
CA ASP A 54 7.92 -1.51 -7.51
C ASP A 54 8.40 -0.31 -8.33
N ARG A 55 7.48 0.52 -8.82
CA ARG A 55 7.80 1.76 -9.57
C ARG A 55 8.33 2.87 -8.69
N ILE A 56 8.05 2.82 -7.40
CA ILE A 56 8.64 3.71 -6.42
C ILE A 56 10.02 3.17 -6.03
N ARG A 57 10.14 1.85 -5.83
CA ARG A 57 11.40 1.18 -5.46
C ARG A 57 12.46 1.27 -6.55
N ASP A 58 12.06 1.12 -7.81
CA ASP A 58 12.95 1.17 -8.98
C ASP A 58 13.31 2.61 -9.41
N GLY A 59 12.70 3.62 -8.76
CA GLY A 59 12.94 5.04 -9.03
C GLY A 59 12.25 5.59 -10.28
N THR A 60 11.41 4.79 -10.96
CA THR A 60 10.60 5.25 -12.11
C THR A 60 9.70 6.42 -11.69
N ILE A 61 9.12 6.34 -10.49
CA ILE A 61 8.40 7.43 -9.82
C ILE A 61 9.36 8.07 -8.82
N ALA A 62 10.13 9.04 -9.31
CA ALA A 62 11.17 9.70 -8.51
C ALA A 62 10.63 10.64 -7.41
N LYS A 63 9.37 11.07 -7.52
CA LYS A 63 8.71 11.94 -6.53
C LYS A 63 7.21 11.74 -6.55
N ILE A 64 6.56 12.23 -5.51
CA ILE A 64 5.11 12.39 -5.45
C ILE A 64 4.66 13.29 -6.60
N MET A 65 3.75 12.78 -7.43
CA MET A 65 3.23 13.46 -8.61
C MET A 65 1.71 13.37 -8.64
N ARG A 66 1.11 14.26 -9.43
CA ARG A 66 -0.32 14.23 -9.75
C ARG A 66 -0.67 12.98 -10.56
N ARG A 67 -1.89 12.48 -10.39
CA ARG A 67 -2.38 11.31 -11.15
C ARG A 67 -2.28 11.55 -12.66
N GLN A 68 -2.69 12.73 -13.12
CA GLN A 68 -2.65 13.09 -14.54
C GLN A 68 -1.22 13.11 -15.09
N ASP A 69 -0.27 13.58 -14.29
CA ASP A 69 1.14 13.60 -14.68
C ASP A 69 1.70 12.19 -14.78
N LEU A 70 1.29 11.27 -13.89
CA LEU A 70 1.64 9.85 -13.97
C LEU A 70 0.97 9.16 -15.17
N GLU A 71 -0.32 9.41 -15.44
CA GLU A 71 -1.03 8.85 -16.60
C GLU A 71 -0.48 9.39 -17.94
N ARG A 72 -0.01 10.64 -17.95
CA ARG A 72 0.73 11.19 -19.08
C ARG A 72 2.09 10.50 -19.23
N LEU A 73 2.81 10.28 -18.13
CA LEU A 73 4.08 9.56 -18.12
C LEU A 73 3.94 8.11 -18.62
N GLU A 74 2.87 7.41 -18.24
CA GLU A 74 2.54 6.07 -18.76
C GLU A 74 2.41 6.09 -20.29
N ARG A 75 1.70 7.09 -20.83
CA ARG A 75 1.49 7.26 -22.27
C ARG A 75 2.77 7.63 -23.01
N GLU A 76 3.55 8.56 -22.47
CA GLU A 76 4.78 9.07 -23.10
C GLU A 76 5.91 8.04 -23.09
N ARG A 77 6.06 7.29 -21.99
CA ARG A 77 7.16 6.33 -21.81
C ARG A 77 6.77 4.88 -22.12
N GLY A 78 5.48 4.61 -22.35
CA GLY A 78 4.98 3.25 -22.57
C GLY A 78 5.16 2.33 -21.36
N VAL A 79 5.25 2.87 -20.15
CA VAL A 79 5.41 2.11 -18.91
C VAL A 79 4.10 2.04 -18.15
N ARG A 80 3.88 0.95 -17.41
CA ARG A 80 2.73 0.82 -16.50
C ARG A 80 3.15 1.22 -15.09
N LEU A 81 2.59 2.32 -14.59
CA LEU A 81 2.81 2.91 -13.27
C LEU A 81 1.69 2.55 -12.30
N PHE A 82 0.46 2.39 -12.80
CA PHE A 82 -0.68 1.98 -12.00
C PHE A 82 -0.97 0.48 -12.15
N LEU A 83 -1.41 -0.15 -11.07
CA LEU A 83 -1.98 -1.49 -11.13
C LEU A 83 -3.28 -1.46 -11.95
N SER A 84 -3.57 -2.55 -12.67
CA SER A 84 -4.90 -2.75 -13.25
C SER A 84 -5.95 -2.82 -12.14
N ALA A 85 -7.20 -2.47 -12.44
CA ALA A 85 -8.29 -2.53 -11.46
C ALA A 85 -8.41 -3.93 -10.80
N GLU A 86 -8.33 -4.99 -11.60
CA GLU A 86 -8.35 -6.38 -11.10
C GLU A 86 -7.19 -6.67 -10.14
N ARG A 87 -5.97 -6.24 -10.50
CA ARG A 87 -4.78 -6.44 -9.66
C ARG A 87 -4.87 -5.61 -8.38
N ALA A 88 -5.36 -4.38 -8.48
CA ALA A 88 -5.55 -3.48 -7.35
C ALA A 88 -6.56 -4.05 -6.34
N ILE A 89 -7.69 -4.59 -6.82
CA ILE A 89 -8.69 -5.25 -5.97
C ILE A 89 -8.09 -6.50 -5.30
N LYS A 90 -7.33 -7.30 -6.06
CA LYS A 90 -6.65 -8.48 -5.51
C LYS A 90 -5.64 -8.13 -4.41
N VAL A 91 -4.84 -7.08 -4.62
CA VAL A 91 -3.87 -6.59 -3.63
C VAL A 91 -4.57 -5.96 -2.42
N HIS A 92 -5.66 -5.24 -2.62
CA HIS A 92 -6.47 -4.70 -1.52
C HIS A 92 -7.07 -5.80 -0.63
N GLY A 93 -7.54 -6.88 -1.25
CA GLY A 93 -8.10 -8.04 -0.57
C GLY A 93 -7.07 -9.03 -0.01
N SER A 94 -5.78 -8.88 -0.35
CA SER A 94 -4.72 -9.71 0.23
C SER A 94 -4.14 -9.09 1.51
N TYR A 95 -3.54 -9.91 2.36
CA TYR A 95 -2.74 -9.43 3.50
C TYR A 95 -1.39 -8.83 3.05
N GLU A 96 -1.06 -8.91 1.76
CA GLU A 96 0.10 -8.27 1.13
C GLU A 96 -0.21 -6.80 0.82
N ARG A 97 -0.69 -6.06 1.83
CA ARG A 97 -0.97 -4.62 1.68
C ARG A 97 0.34 -3.83 1.59
N GLU A 98 1.12 -4.06 0.53
CA GLU A 98 2.17 -3.17 0.05
C GLU A 98 1.53 -2.01 -0.72
N ILE A 99 0.58 -1.31 -0.09
CA ILE A 99 -0.20 -0.29 -0.77
C ILE A 99 0.45 1.06 -0.55
N ALA A 100 1.21 1.51 -1.55
CA ALA A 100 1.49 2.93 -1.71
C ALA A 100 0.21 3.59 -2.24
N SER A 101 -0.58 4.18 -1.33
CA SER A 101 -1.68 5.07 -1.70
C SER A 101 -1.16 6.49 -1.77
N LEU A 102 -1.12 7.05 -2.98
CA LEU A 102 -1.11 8.49 -3.13
C LEU A 102 -1.68 8.90 -4.49
N THR A 103 -2.96 9.24 -4.48
CA THR A 103 -3.52 10.28 -5.34
C THR A 103 -4.64 10.95 -4.55
N TYR A 104 -4.63 12.28 -4.51
CA TYR A 104 -5.77 13.07 -4.03
C TYR A 104 -7.04 12.64 -4.75
N GLY A 105 -8.18 12.74 -4.05
CA GLY A 105 -9.48 12.42 -4.61
C GLY A 105 -9.75 13.28 -5.84
N TRP A 106 -10.28 12.65 -6.88
CA TRP A 106 -10.84 13.34 -8.03
C TRP A 106 -12.19 13.92 -7.59
N ASP A 107 -12.45 15.21 -7.86
CA ASP A 107 -13.67 15.87 -7.37
C ASP A 107 -14.94 15.41 -8.12
N THR A 108 -14.80 14.93 -9.38
CA THR A 108 -15.94 14.46 -10.19
C THR A 108 -15.60 13.33 -11.17
N PRO A 109 -16.19 12.12 -11.04
CA PRO A 109 -15.77 10.91 -11.77
C PRO A 109 -15.83 10.99 -13.31
N ASP A 110 -16.57 11.95 -13.87
CA ASP A 110 -16.89 12.02 -15.29
C ASP A 110 -16.32 13.26 -16.03
N GLY A 111 -15.45 14.05 -15.40
CA GLY A 111 -14.89 15.28 -16.01
C GLY A 111 -13.41 15.51 -15.68
N ASP A 112 -12.73 16.27 -16.53
CA ASP A 112 -11.38 16.79 -16.24
C ASP A 112 -11.42 17.59 -14.92
N ASP A 113 -10.51 17.28 -13.99
CA ASP A 113 -10.37 18.04 -12.74
C ASP A 113 -10.12 19.53 -13.06
N PRO A 114 -11.06 20.43 -12.71
CA PRO A 114 -10.97 21.85 -13.08
C PRO A 114 -9.80 22.57 -12.41
N THR A 115 -9.16 21.95 -11.41
CA THR A 115 -8.05 22.54 -10.66
C THR A 115 -6.68 22.19 -11.23
N GLY A 116 -6.59 21.18 -12.10
CA GLY A 116 -5.35 20.72 -12.73
C GLY A 116 -4.41 19.93 -11.81
#